data_AF-A0A8X6M947-F1
#
_entry.id   AF-A0A8X6M947-F1
#
_cell.length_a   1.000
_cell.length_b   1.000
_cell.length_c   1.000
_cell.angle_alpha   90.00
_cell.angle_beta   90.00
_cell.angle_gamma   90.00
#
_symmetry.space_group_name_H-M   'P 1'
#
loop_
_entity.id
_entity.type
_entity.pdbx_description
1 polymer ?
#
loop_
_entity_poly.entity_id
_entity_poly.type
_entity_poly.pdbx_seq_one_letter_code
_entity_poly.pdbx_strand_id
1 'polypeptide(L)'
;MSSRYPDTIPTVNLCSITVMNALLQIFSRIGFPRELQIEQENIEEIFRVLCLETIPDWEKILPQALFALRTVIHDRTRFSPAELVHGKNLRTPGMLLYEKLTEEEPVESSVVDYIFELINKMKRCQELAILNMEDAK
;
A
#
# COMPACT_ATOMS: atom_id res chain seq x y z
N MET A 1 -4.25 -0.15 -18.94
CA MET A 1 -4.20 -1.55 -18.45
C MET A 1 -4.92 -1.58 -17.11
N SER A 2 -5.81 -2.55 -16.88
CA SER A 2 -6.44 -2.71 -15.56
C SER A 2 -5.44 -3.33 -14.59
N SER A 3 -5.28 -2.75 -13.40
CA SER A 3 -4.35 -3.26 -12.39
C SER A 3 -4.85 -4.55 -11.74
N ARG A 4 -6.16 -4.83 -11.81
CA ARG A 4 -6.83 -5.94 -11.11
C ARG A 4 -6.43 -6.03 -9.63
N TYR A 5 -6.27 -4.88 -9.00
CA TYR A 5 -5.90 -4.80 -7.59
C TYR A 5 -7.08 -5.26 -6.72
N PRO A 6 -6.95 -6.38 -5.99
CA PRO A 6 -8.06 -6.93 -5.24
C PRO A 6 -8.28 -6.11 -3.96
N ASP A 7 -9.53 -5.78 -3.71
CA ASP A 7 -9.99 -5.20 -2.44
C ASP A 7 -11.37 -5.75 -2.09
N THR A 8 -11.61 -5.94 -0.80
CA THR A 8 -12.86 -6.55 -0.31
C THR A 8 -13.21 -5.95 1.04
N ILE A 9 -14.50 -5.70 1.25
CA ILE A 9 -15.03 -5.27 2.55
C ILE A 9 -16.10 -6.28 2.98
N PRO A 10 -15.99 -6.88 4.18
CA PRO A 10 -17.05 -7.72 4.71
C PRO A 10 -18.30 -6.88 4.97
N THR A 11 -19.45 -7.34 4.49
CA THR A 11 -20.73 -6.68 4.71
C THR A 11 -21.69 -7.61 5.46
N VAL A 12 -22.49 -7.04 6.35
CA VAL A 12 -23.49 -7.80 7.13
C VAL A 12 -24.67 -8.28 6.27
N ASN A 13 -24.89 -7.65 5.11
CA ASN A 13 -25.91 -8.02 4.14
C ASN A 13 -25.61 -7.37 2.77
N LEU A 14 -26.43 -7.73 1.77
CA LEU A 14 -26.37 -7.21 0.39
C LEU A 14 -27.43 -6.13 0.13
N CYS A 15 -27.95 -5.47 1.17
CA CYS A 15 -28.89 -4.38 1.00
C CYS A 15 -28.21 -3.19 0.28
N SER A 16 -28.95 -2.48 -0.57
CA SER A 16 -28.43 -1.38 -1.38
C SER A 16 -27.65 -0.34 -0.56
N ILE A 17 -28.15 0.04 0.62
CA ILE A 17 -27.48 1.01 1.50
C ILE A 17 -26.13 0.49 2.02
N THR A 18 -26.05 -0.79 2.38
CA THR A 18 -24.83 -1.44 2.87
C THR A 18 -23.79 -1.53 1.76
N VAL A 19 -24.22 -1.96 0.57
CA VAL A 19 -23.36 -2.04 -0.61
C VAL A 19 -22.84 -0.65 -0.98
N MET A 20 -23.68 0.38 -0.98
CA MET A 20 -23.23 1.74 -1.28
C MET A 20 -22.22 2.27 -0.26
N ASN A 21 -22.45 2.05 1.03
CA ASN A 21 -21.48 2.45 2.05
C ASN A 21 -20.13 1.73 1.87
N ALA A 22 -20.15 0.44 1.55
CA ALA A 22 -18.93 -0.33 1.27
C ALA A 22 -18.20 0.23 0.04
N LEU A 23 -18.91 0.49 -1.06
CA LEU A 23 -18.34 1.08 -2.27
C LEU A 23 -17.73 2.47 -1.99
N LEU A 24 -18.42 3.32 -1.22
CA LEU A 24 -17.91 4.64 -0.82
C LEU A 24 -16.62 4.53 -0.01
N GLN A 25 -16.54 3.56 0.91
CA GLN A 25 -15.32 3.33 1.70
C GLN A 25 -14.13 2.92 0.81
N ILE A 26 -14.35 2.09 -0.21
CA ILE A 26 -13.29 1.69 -1.15
C ILE A 26 -12.92 2.89 -2.03
N PHE A 27 -13.88 3.46 -2.74
CA PHE A 27 -13.63 4.50 -3.75
C PHE A 27 -13.13 5.82 -3.17
N SER A 28 -13.40 6.12 -1.90
CA SER A 28 -12.79 7.28 -1.24
C SER A 28 -11.27 7.20 -1.12
N ARG A 29 -10.68 5.99 -1.17
CA ARG A 29 -9.21 5.78 -1.08
C ARG A 29 -8.52 5.74 -2.45
N ILE A 30 -9.21 5.22 -3.47
CA ILE A 30 -8.63 4.99 -4.81
C ILE A 30 -9.15 5.93 -5.89
N GLY A 31 -10.20 6.70 -5.60
CA GLY A 31 -10.92 7.52 -6.55
C GLY A 31 -12.19 6.83 -7.09
N PHE A 32 -13.18 7.65 -7.45
CA PHE A 32 -14.41 7.15 -8.06
C PHE A 32 -14.15 6.70 -9.50
N PRO A 33 -14.49 5.45 -9.85
CA PRO A 33 -14.29 4.97 -11.20
C PRO A 33 -15.31 5.61 -12.17
N ARG A 34 -14.91 5.77 -13.43
CA ARG A 34 -15.83 6.20 -14.49
C ARG A 34 -16.88 5.14 -14.82
N GLU A 35 -16.51 3.87 -14.67
CA GLU A 35 -17.33 2.71 -15.01
C GLU A 35 -17.18 1.64 -13.94
N LEU A 36 -18.29 1.02 -13.56
CA LEU A 36 -18.30 -0.13 -12.66
C LEU A 36 -18.57 -1.39 -13.49
N GLN A 37 -17.57 -2.25 -13.57
CA GLN A 37 -17.68 -3.53 -14.23
C GLN A 37 -17.77 -4.65 -13.18
N ILE A 38 -18.78 -5.51 -13.31
CA ILE A 38 -18.93 -6.69 -12.47
C ILE A 38 -18.34 -7.85 -13.26
N GLU A 39 -17.11 -8.25 -12.92
CA GLU A 39 -16.46 -9.41 -13.51
C GLU A 39 -16.63 -10.63 -12.60
N GLN A 40 -17.01 -11.77 -13.17
CA GLN A 40 -17.02 -13.08 -12.49
C GLN A 40 -15.63 -13.72 -12.55
N GLU A 41 -14.56 -13.00 -12.16
CA GLU A 41 -13.25 -13.65 -12.06
C GLU A 41 -13.21 -14.57 -10.82
N ASN A 42 -12.45 -15.67 -10.91
CA ASN A 42 -12.30 -16.78 -9.94
C ASN A 42 -11.68 -16.40 -8.59
N ILE A 43 -12.05 -15.25 -8.03
CA ILE A 43 -11.72 -14.85 -6.66
C ILE A 43 -12.23 -15.92 -5.69
N GLU A 44 -13.39 -16.51 -5.98
CA GLU A 44 -13.95 -17.62 -5.19
C GLU A 44 -13.02 -18.84 -5.11
N GLU A 45 -12.28 -19.18 -6.18
CA GLU A 45 -11.38 -20.34 -6.19
C GLU A 45 -10.17 -20.10 -5.27
N ILE A 46 -9.59 -18.91 -5.35
CA ILE A 46 -8.45 -18.53 -4.52
C ILE A 46 -8.88 -18.40 -3.06
N PHE A 47 -10.04 -17.78 -2.81
CA PHE A 47 -10.63 -17.73 -1.48
C PHE A 47 -11.01 -19.11 -0.95
N ARG A 48 -11.50 -20.02 -1.79
CA ARG A 48 -11.72 -21.41 -1.38
C ARG A 48 -10.42 -22.05 -0.95
N VAL A 49 -9.36 -21.99 -1.75
CA VAL A 49 -8.06 -22.59 -1.38
C VAL A 49 -7.55 -22.03 -0.06
N LEU A 50 -7.63 -20.71 0.13
CA LEU A 50 -7.14 -20.05 1.36
C LEU A 50 -8.04 -20.29 2.58
N CYS A 51 -9.37 -20.35 2.40
CA CYS A 51 -10.32 -20.61 3.47
C CYS A 51 -10.48 -22.11 3.79
N LEU A 52 -10.17 -23.03 2.87
CA LEU A 52 -10.23 -24.47 3.12
C LEU A 52 -9.10 -24.94 4.06
N GLU A 53 -7.95 -24.27 4.07
CA GLU A 53 -6.88 -24.54 5.04
C GLU A 53 -7.15 -23.95 6.44
N THR A 54 -8.14 -23.06 6.56
CA THR A 54 -8.38 -22.31 7.80
C THR A 54 -9.87 -21.98 8.01
N ILE A 55 -10.53 -22.66 8.96
CA ILE A 55 -11.90 -22.38 9.43
C ILE A 55 -11.85 -22.22 10.97
N PRO A 56 -12.52 -21.22 11.61
CA PRO A 56 -13.74 -20.51 11.18
C PRO A 56 -13.64 -18.99 10.94
N ASP A 57 -12.48 -18.36 11.13
CA ASP A 57 -12.37 -16.89 11.11
C ASP A 57 -11.86 -16.33 9.77
N TRP A 58 -12.59 -16.56 8.68
CA TRP A 58 -12.22 -16.08 7.34
C TRP A 58 -11.98 -14.55 7.30
N GLU A 59 -12.71 -13.77 8.10
CA GLU A 59 -12.52 -12.32 8.21
C GLU A 59 -11.11 -11.95 8.70
N LYS A 60 -10.51 -12.77 9.57
CA LYS A 60 -9.16 -12.53 10.09
C LYS A 60 -8.07 -12.88 9.09
N ILE A 61 -8.37 -13.74 8.11
CA ILE A 61 -7.46 -14.21 7.05
C ILE A 61 -7.59 -13.36 5.79
N LEU A 62 -8.70 -12.63 5.66
CA LEU A 62 -8.99 -11.76 4.54
C LEU A 62 -7.84 -10.79 4.21
N PRO A 63 -7.24 -10.06 5.18
CA PRO A 63 -6.11 -9.18 4.88
C PRO A 63 -4.86 -9.91 4.34
N GLN A 64 -4.57 -11.11 4.85
CA GLN A 64 -3.42 -11.92 4.46
C GLN A 64 -3.62 -12.49 3.05
N ALA A 65 -4.84 -12.97 2.76
CA ALA A 65 -5.23 -13.44 1.43
C ALA A 65 -5.12 -12.32 0.38
N LEU A 66 -5.68 -11.15 0.68
CA LEU A 66 -5.55 -9.98 -0.18
C LEU A 66 -4.08 -9.57 -0.36
N PHE A 67 -3.26 -9.61 0.69
CA PHE A 67 -1.84 -9.28 0.61
C PHE A 67 -1.08 -10.23 -0.32
N ALA A 68 -1.33 -11.54 -0.22
CA ALA A 68 -0.76 -12.53 -1.13
C ALA A 68 -1.16 -12.23 -2.58
N LEU A 69 -2.46 -12.02 -2.83
CA LEU A 69 -2.95 -11.69 -4.17
C LEU A 69 -2.36 -10.40 -4.74
N ARG A 70 -2.11 -9.38 -3.91
CA ARG A 70 -1.50 -8.11 -4.33
C ARG A 70 -0.04 -8.23 -4.72
N THR A 71 0.67 -9.25 -4.23
CA THR A 71 2.12 -9.42 -4.41
C THR A 71 2.50 -10.49 -5.44
N VAL A 72 1.56 -11.37 -5.82
CA VAL A 72 1.79 -12.39 -6.84
C VAL A 72 1.84 -11.75 -8.24
N ILE A 73 2.85 -12.13 -9.03
CA ILE A 73 2.97 -11.73 -10.43
C ILE A 73 1.97 -12.53 -11.25
N HIS A 74 1.12 -11.85 -12.02
CA HIS A 74 0.18 -12.53 -12.91
C HIS A 74 0.81 -12.82 -14.27
N ASP A 75 0.54 -14.00 -14.83
CA ASP A 75 1.12 -14.45 -16.11
C ASP A 75 0.85 -13.49 -17.28
N ARG A 76 -0.36 -12.92 -17.33
CA ARG A 76 -0.79 -12.04 -18.42
C ARG A 76 -0.13 -10.66 -18.38
N THR A 77 0.03 -10.09 -17.19
CA THR A 77 0.56 -8.73 -17.02
C THR A 77 2.06 -8.74 -16.81
N ARG A 78 2.64 -9.86 -16.35
CA ARG A 78 4.05 -9.97 -15.92
C ARG A 78 4.46 -9.01 -14.80
N PHE A 79 3.46 -8.35 -14.20
CA PHE A 79 3.57 -7.45 -13.05
C PHE A 79 2.57 -7.90 -11.98
N SER A 80 2.91 -7.65 -10.72
CA SER A 80 1.97 -7.80 -9.61
C SER A 80 0.94 -6.67 -9.60
N PRO A 81 -0.27 -6.87 -9.02
CA PRO A 81 -1.25 -5.79 -8.90
C PRO A 81 -0.70 -4.61 -8.10
N ALA A 82 0.12 -4.86 -7.08
CA ALA A 82 0.78 -3.80 -6.31
C ALA A 82 1.74 -2.97 -7.15
N GLU A 83 2.53 -3.58 -8.03
CA GLU A 83 3.41 -2.85 -8.95
C GLU A 83 2.60 -1.94 -9.88
N LEU A 84 1.49 -2.44 -10.40
CA LEU A 84 0.65 -1.68 -11.33
C LEU A 84 -0.03 -0.47 -10.66
N VAL A 85 -0.35 -0.55 -9.37
CA VAL A 85 -0.99 0.55 -8.61
C VAL A 85 0.02 1.49 -7.98
N HIS A 86 1.09 0.96 -7.39
CA HIS A 86 2.03 1.73 -6.56
C HIS A 86 3.37 2.02 -7.26
N GLY A 87 3.60 1.45 -8.45
CA GLY A 87 4.87 1.54 -9.16
C GLY A 87 6.01 0.72 -8.52
N LYS A 88 5.71 -0.07 -7.48
CA LYS A 88 6.66 -0.92 -6.77
C LYS A 88 5.94 -2.07 -6.06
N ASN A 89 6.66 -3.14 -5.74
CA ASN A 89 6.12 -4.21 -4.90
C ASN A 89 5.91 -3.73 -3.46
N LEU A 90 4.94 -4.35 -2.79
CA LEU A 90 4.75 -4.19 -1.34
C LEU A 90 5.91 -4.85 -0.61
N ARG A 91 6.33 -4.24 0.51
CA ARG A 91 7.35 -4.80 1.41
C ARG A 91 6.73 -6.00 2.13
N THR A 92 7.31 -7.18 1.94
CA THR A 92 6.79 -8.42 2.55
C THR A 92 7.42 -8.65 3.93
N PRO A 93 6.77 -9.44 4.81
CA PRO A 93 7.38 -9.83 6.08
C PRO A 93 8.77 -10.45 5.93
N GLY A 94 8.99 -11.25 4.87
CA GLY A 94 10.31 -11.82 4.56
C GLY A 94 11.35 -10.77 4.20
N MET A 95 10.97 -9.73 3.44
CA MET A 95 11.86 -8.60 3.14
C MET A 95 12.22 -7.82 4.40
N LEU A 96 11.25 -7.54 5.28
CA LEU A 96 11.49 -6.86 6.55
C LEU A 96 12.46 -7.62 7.44
N LEU A 97 12.32 -8.95 7.51
CA LEU A 97 13.25 -9.81 8.23
C LEU A 97 14.64 -9.78 7.60
N TYR A 98 14.73 -9.92 6.29
CA TYR A 98 16.01 -9.87 5.58
C TYR A 98 16.72 -8.53 5.82
N GLU A 99 16.04 -7.41 5.65
CA GLU A 99 16.58 -6.07 5.88
C GLU A 99 17.06 -5.93 7.32
N LYS A 100 16.28 -6.34 8.32
CA LYS A 100 16.72 -6.30 9.72
C LYS A 100 17.93 -7.21 10.00
N LEU A 101 18.04 -8.33 9.29
CA LEU A 101 19.16 -9.27 9.41
C LEU A 101 20.40 -8.81 8.64
N THR A 102 20.25 -7.90 7.67
CA THR A 102 21.35 -7.35 6.83
C THR A 102 21.60 -5.87 7.05
N GLU A 103 20.86 -5.22 7.95
CA GLU A 103 21.23 -3.96 8.55
C GLU A 103 22.60 -4.16 9.21
N GLU A 104 23.64 -3.63 8.59
CA GLU A 104 24.86 -3.28 9.31
C GLU A 104 24.41 -2.43 10.50
N GLU A 105 24.87 -2.76 11.72
CA GLU A 105 24.44 -2.03 12.92
C GLU A 105 24.42 -0.54 12.61
N PRO A 106 23.27 0.14 12.81
CA PRO A 106 23.20 1.54 12.49
C PRO A 106 24.34 2.20 13.26
N VAL A 107 25.21 2.92 12.55
CA VAL A 107 26.03 3.93 13.21
C VAL A 107 25.00 4.79 13.91
N GLU A 108 24.82 4.61 15.21
CA GLU A 108 23.89 5.39 16.01
C GLU A 108 24.34 6.84 15.88
N SER A 109 23.83 7.54 14.87
CA SER A 109 23.96 8.97 14.75
C SER A 109 23.20 9.49 15.94
N SER A 110 23.93 10.05 16.90
CA SER A 110 23.33 10.50 18.13
C SER A 110 22.20 11.49 17.79
N VAL A 111 21.19 11.57 18.64
CA VAL A 111 20.12 12.58 18.49
C VAL A 111 20.73 13.98 18.34
N VAL A 112 21.90 14.21 18.93
CA VAL A 112 22.69 15.45 18.79
C VAL A 112 23.15 15.67 17.35
N ASP A 113 23.70 14.65 16.68
CA ASP A 113 24.15 14.74 15.29
C ASP A 113 23.00 15.06 14.34
N TYR A 114 21.84 14.43 14.54
CA TYR A 114 20.63 14.73 13.76
C TYR A 114 20.13 16.17 13.99
N ILE A 115 20.08 16.60 15.25
CA ILE A 115 19.70 17.98 15.60
C ILE A 115 20.68 18.97 14.96
N PHE A 116 21.98 18.67 14.97
CA PHE A 116 23.00 19.52 14.38
C PHE A 116 22.84 19.62 12.86
N GLU A 117 22.60 18.49 12.18
CA GLU A 117 22.34 18.44 10.75
C GLU A 117 21.08 19.23 10.38
N LEU A 118 20.02 19.12 11.18
CA LEU A 118 18.77 19.85 10.99
C LEU A 118 18.96 21.36 11.15
N ILE A 119 19.70 21.80 12.18
CA ILE A 119 20.04 23.22 12.39
C ILE A 119 20.80 23.76 11.18
N ASN A 120 21.77 23.01 10.66
CA ASN A 120 22.55 23.43 9.51
C ASN A 120 21.71 23.52 8.23
N LYS A 121 20.80 22.57 7.99
CA LYS A 121 19.84 22.62 6.87
C LYS A 121 18.94 23.85 6.97
N MET A 122 18.40 24.14 8.15
CA MET A 122 17.54 25.31 8.34
C MET A 122 18.29 26.63 8.09
N LYS A 123 19.51 26.77 8.61
CA LYS A 123 20.37 27.93 8.33
C LYS A 123 20.62 28.10 6.84
N ARG A 124 20.90 27.00 6.13
CA ARG A 124 21.14 27.05 4.68
C ARG A 124 19.91 27.51 3.90
N CYS A 125 18.73 27.01 4.26
CA CYS A 125 17.47 27.48 3.68
C CYS A 125 17.24 28.97 3.92
N GLN A 126 17.58 29.47 5.11
CA GLN A 126 17.45 30.87 5.46
C GLN A 126 18.41 31.77 4.66
N GLU A 127 19.67 31.37 4.52
CA GLU A 127 20.65 32.07 3.67
C GLU A 127 20.18 32.19 2.22
N LEU A 128 19.69 31.08 1.66
CA LEU A 128 19.18 31.05 0.29
C LEU A 128 17.94 31.94 0.13
N ALA A 129 17.06 31.99 1.13
CA ALA A 129 15.90 32.88 1.12
C ALA A 129 16.33 34.35 1.14
N ILE A 130 17.34 34.71 1.94
CA ILE A 130 17.87 36.09 2.00
C ILE A 130 18.49 36.48 0.65
N LEU A 131 19.38 35.64 0.10
CA LEU A 131 20.02 35.89 -1.20
C LEU A 131 18.98 36.11 -2.31
N ASN A 132 17.96 35.24 -2.38
CA ASN A 132 16.90 35.37 -3.39
C ASN A 132 16.02 36.62 -3.17
N MET A 133 15.88 37.11 -1.94
CA MET A 133 15.16 38.37 -1.67
C MET A 133 16.00 39.61 -1.99
N GLU A 134 17.34 39.52 -1.89
CA GLU A 134 18.27 40.57 -2.27
C GLU A 134 18.42 40.68 -3.80
N ASP A 135 18.50 39.54 -4.51
CA ASP A 135 18.55 39.48 -5.97
C ASP A 135 17.25 39.94 -6.66
N ALA A 136 16.12 39.90 -5.94
CA ALA A 136 14.81 40.31 -6.44
C ALA A 136 14.54 41.83 -6.29
N LYS A 137 15.52 42.61 -5.83
CA LYS A 137 15.42 44.05 -5.55
C LYS A 137 16.14 44.89 -6.59
#